data_AF-A0A7C6YE94-F1
#
_entry.id   AF-A0A7C6YE94-F1
#
_cell.length_a   1.000
_cell.length_b   1.000
_cell.length_c   1.000
_cell.angle_alpha   90.00
_cell.angle_beta   90.00
_cell.angle_gamma   90.00
#
_symmetry.space_group_name_H-M   'P 1'
#
loop_
_entity.id
_entity.type
_entity.pdbx_description
1 polymer ?
#
loop_
_entity_poly.entity_id
_entity_poly.type
_entity_poly.pdbx_seq_one_letter_code
_entity_poly.pdbx_strand_id
1 'polypeptide(L)'
;MSYFALESKSYFFRRVGTDGFRISYQPTLKKVVNDRRASLDEETEIIPVMRSLVKKEFERGANASLVWFPPDSAAVQDTPRLTLVIVDPVSEWTGNGPIREQIAEWTRRRGNSDRLYPAALVWCLKKPGRELRVKVELWLAWRRVQMEISEGTIGGDFDRADLTDIQGNVAEAETTAKDEVWGGYRYAVILDRNEVDWLKVIDLGAGHSSSGETLSGRVITALKAEGYLSESVGAGYVERHWPPALKDSGAWPLSSLRKSFLDGSLTRLLDPDAVLRKKITEFVARGDFGLASNLKPDGTYERVWFSEQIEKEEVSFEHQVYLLLKDKARALKVQPGPGAGTILPPESELYPPPGAGPISQPEPPTEPPPAGAIRTFRISGEVPPEIWNRIGIKVIPKLRSGSDLKVNVSFVVTVDERQADNFQVELKQILTDLNLYARIRIEPG
;
A
#
# COMPACT_ATOMS: atom_id res chain seq x y z
N MET A 1 -21.05 2.58 -57.58
CA MET A 1 -21.01 2.74 -56.11
C MET A 1 -22.01 1.77 -55.51
N SER A 2 -21.57 0.85 -54.64
CA SER A 2 -22.45 -0.15 -54.04
C SER A 2 -23.54 0.52 -53.19
N TYR A 3 -24.76 -0.02 -53.24
CA TYR A 3 -25.93 0.50 -52.53
C TYR A 3 -25.68 0.65 -51.01
N PHE A 4 -24.97 -0.30 -50.40
CA PHE A 4 -24.51 -0.22 -49.00
C PHE A 4 -23.66 1.02 -48.69
N ALA A 5 -22.89 1.52 -49.67
CA ALA A 5 -22.08 2.72 -49.49
C ALA A 5 -22.94 3.99 -49.46
N LEU A 6 -24.10 4.03 -50.14
CA LEU A 6 -25.02 5.17 -50.11
C LEU A 6 -25.80 5.25 -48.80
N GLU A 7 -26.32 4.13 -48.30
CA GLU A 7 -26.98 4.02 -46.99
C GLU A 7 -26.03 4.42 -45.87
N SER A 8 -24.77 3.94 -45.94
CA SER A 8 -23.74 4.34 -44.98
C SER A 8 -23.38 5.83 -45.01
N LYS A 9 -23.71 6.57 -46.07
CA LYS A 9 -23.30 7.98 -46.25
C LYS A 9 -24.47 8.96 -46.21
N SER A 10 -25.72 8.49 -46.16
CA SER A 10 -26.91 9.32 -46.33
C SER A 10 -27.76 9.39 -45.06
N TYR A 11 -28.15 10.60 -44.66
CA TYR A 11 -28.80 10.87 -43.37
C TYR A 11 -30.34 10.81 -43.38
N PHE A 12 -30.97 10.68 -44.55
CA PHE A 12 -32.42 10.69 -44.75
C PHE A 12 -32.92 9.48 -45.56
N PHE A 13 -32.06 8.48 -45.72
CA PHE A 13 -32.26 7.34 -46.58
C PHE A 13 -32.34 6.09 -45.71
N ARG A 14 -33.45 5.35 -45.74
CA ARG A 14 -33.67 4.12 -44.95
C ARG A 14 -34.00 2.95 -45.86
N ARG A 15 -33.51 1.76 -45.51
CA ARG A 15 -33.97 0.49 -46.08
C ARG A 15 -35.35 0.11 -45.54
N VAL A 16 -36.20 -0.39 -46.42
CA VAL A 16 -37.54 -0.91 -46.12
C VAL A 16 -37.69 -2.24 -46.83
N GLY A 17 -37.65 -3.34 -46.06
CA GLY A 17 -37.69 -4.71 -46.60
C GLY A 17 -36.37 -5.15 -47.24
N THR A 18 -36.45 -6.18 -48.09
CA THR A 18 -35.26 -6.80 -48.73
C THR A 18 -34.62 -5.91 -49.79
N ASP A 19 -35.38 -5.20 -50.61
CA ASP A 19 -34.86 -4.40 -51.74
C ASP A 19 -35.44 -2.97 -51.85
N GLY A 20 -36.24 -2.52 -50.88
CA GLY A 20 -36.90 -1.21 -50.90
C GLY A 20 -36.12 -0.12 -50.16
N PHE A 21 -36.19 1.11 -50.66
CA PHE A 21 -35.61 2.29 -50.00
C PHE A 21 -36.63 3.41 -49.88
N ARG A 22 -36.60 4.11 -48.74
CA ARG A 22 -37.45 5.26 -48.46
C ARG A 22 -36.57 6.46 -48.13
N ILE A 23 -36.80 7.56 -48.84
CA ILE A 23 -36.30 8.88 -48.46
C ILE A 23 -37.39 9.53 -47.60
N SER A 24 -37.06 9.88 -46.36
CA SER A 24 -38.00 10.51 -45.42
C SER A 24 -37.45 11.85 -44.92
N TYR A 25 -38.35 12.77 -44.54
CA TYR A 25 -37.96 14.00 -43.83
C TYR A 25 -37.47 13.72 -42.41
N GLN A 26 -37.83 12.56 -41.84
CA GLN A 26 -37.34 12.10 -40.55
C GLN A 26 -35.86 11.68 -40.66
N PRO A 27 -34.98 12.20 -39.77
CA PRO A 27 -33.58 11.83 -39.78
C PRO A 27 -33.38 10.34 -39.49
N THR A 28 -32.32 9.76 -40.05
CA THR A 28 -31.86 8.41 -39.70
C THR A 28 -31.31 8.37 -38.28
N LEU A 29 -31.38 7.21 -37.64
CA LEU A 29 -30.78 6.96 -36.32
C LEU A 29 -29.29 7.36 -36.30
N LYS A 30 -28.57 7.10 -37.39
CA LYS A 30 -27.18 7.52 -37.59
C LYS A 30 -26.98 9.03 -37.52
N LYS A 31 -27.88 9.81 -38.14
CA LYS A 31 -27.83 11.27 -38.04
C LYS A 31 -28.09 11.72 -36.61
N VAL A 32 -29.12 11.17 -35.96
CA VAL A 32 -29.45 11.53 -34.57
C VAL A 32 -28.26 11.27 -33.63
N VAL A 33 -27.62 10.10 -33.74
CA VAL A 33 -26.42 9.76 -32.95
C VAL A 33 -25.27 10.71 -33.25
N ASN A 34 -25.00 11.04 -34.52
CA ASN A 34 -23.95 12.00 -34.88
C ASN A 34 -24.24 13.40 -34.34
N ASP A 35 -25.48 13.87 -34.41
CA ASP A 35 -25.89 15.17 -33.89
C ASP A 35 -25.74 15.22 -32.36
N ARG A 36 -26.13 14.15 -31.65
CA ARG A 36 -25.91 14.01 -30.19
C ARG A 36 -24.44 13.92 -29.82
N ARG A 37 -23.64 13.24 -30.63
CA ARG A 37 -22.20 13.16 -30.44
C ARG A 37 -21.53 14.53 -30.54
N ALA A 38 -21.95 15.33 -31.53
CA ALA A 38 -21.43 16.67 -31.75
C ALA A 38 -21.84 17.66 -30.64
N SER A 39 -22.90 17.37 -29.89
CA SER A 39 -23.39 18.21 -28.79
C SER A 39 -22.84 17.83 -27.41
N LEU A 40 -21.94 16.83 -27.32
CA LEU A 40 -21.36 16.41 -26.05
C LEU A 40 -20.33 17.43 -25.57
N ASP A 41 -20.40 17.77 -24.28
CA ASP A 41 -19.39 18.61 -23.63
C ASP A 41 -18.18 17.80 -23.15
N GLU A 42 -16.98 18.31 -23.40
CA GLU A 42 -15.74 17.59 -23.11
C GLU A 42 -15.48 17.45 -21.61
N GLU A 43 -15.60 18.54 -20.86
CA GLU A 43 -15.22 18.60 -19.45
C GLU A 43 -16.26 17.96 -18.53
N THR A 44 -17.54 18.15 -18.85
CA THR A 44 -18.65 17.71 -17.99
C THR A 44 -19.21 16.34 -18.38
N GLU A 45 -19.03 15.89 -19.62
CA GLU A 45 -19.57 14.61 -20.09
C GLU A 45 -18.49 13.60 -20.48
N ILE A 46 -17.56 13.97 -21.38
CA ILE A 46 -16.62 13.01 -21.97
C ILE A 46 -15.52 12.59 -20.97
N ILE A 47 -14.79 13.56 -20.40
CA ILE A 47 -13.66 13.30 -19.48
C ILE A 47 -14.10 12.50 -18.25
N PRO A 48 -15.21 12.82 -17.55
CA PRO A 48 -15.67 12.05 -16.40
C PRO A 48 -15.96 10.59 -16.74
N VAL A 49 -16.51 10.33 -17.93
CA VAL A 49 -16.83 8.97 -18.38
C VAL A 49 -15.57 8.21 -18.77
N MET A 50 -14.61 8.85 -19.44
CA MET A 50 -13.28 8.28 -19.69
C MET A 50 -12.60 7.88 -18.37
N ARG A 51 -12.54 8.80 -17.40
CA ARG A 51 -11.98 8.56 -16.07
C ARG A 51 -12.70 7.41 -15.34
N SER A 52 -14.03 7.34 -15.45
CA SER A 52 -14.83 6.28 -14.84
C SER A 52 -14.53 4.90 -15.44
N LEU A 53 -14.43 4.80 -16.78
CA LEU A 53 -14.06 3.55 -17.44
C LEU A 53 -12.66 3.09 -17.02
N VAL A 54 -11.68 4.01 -17.04
CA VAL A 54 -10.31 3.70 -16.62
C VAL A 54 -10.27 3.18 -15.18
N LYS A 55 -10.96 3.84 -14.24
CA LYS A 55 -11.05 3.39 -12.86
C LYS A 55 -11.58 1.96 -12.76
N LYS A 56 -12.72 1.67 -13.40
CA LYS A 56 -13.34 0.33 -13.37
C LYS A 56 -12.40 -0.76 -13.89
N GLU A 57 -11.69 -0.51 -14.98
CA GLU A 57 -10.79 -1.50 -15.59
C GLU A 57 -9.52 -1.75 -14.76
N PHE A 58 -9.00 -0.73 -14.06
CA PHE A 58 -7.84 -0.87 -13.17
C PHE A 58 -8.20 -1.43 -11.78
N GLU A 59 -9.39 -1.10 -11.23
CA GLU A 59 -9.86 -1.57 -9.92
C GLU A 59 -10.16 -3.07 -9.90
N ARG A 60 -10.63 -3.60 -11.03
CA ARG A 60 -10.95 -5.03 -11.17
C ARG A 60 -9.71 -5.85 -10.77
N GLY A 61 -9.82 -6.63 -9.69
CA GLY A 61 -8.76 -7.52 -9.19
C GLY A 61 -7.40 -6.85 -8.93
N ALA A 62 -7.39 -5.58 -8.52
CA ALA A 62 -6.17 -4.87 -8.15
C ALA A 62 -5.53 -5.48 -6.89
N ASN A 63 -4.23 -5.78 -6.97
CA ASN A 63 -3.41 -6.30 -5.87
C ASN A 63 -2.32 -5.31 -5.41
N ALA A 64 -2.36 -4.08 -5.91
CA ALA A 64 -1.45 -2.98 -5.60
C ALA A 64 -2.25 -1.72 -5.25
N SER A 65 -1.61 -0.77 -4.55
CA SER A 65 -2.21 0.52 -4.26
C SER A 65 -2.43 1.31 -5.56
N LEU A 66 -3.58 1.95 -5.72
CA LEU A 66 -3.92 2.73 -6.91
C LEU A 66 -4.05 4.22 -6.54
N VAL A 67 -3.42 5.09 -7.34
CA VAL A 67 -3.61 6.54 -7.28
C VAL A 67 -4.17 7.02 -8.60
N TRP A 68 -5.27 7.76 -8.55
CA TRP A 68 -6.02 8.18 -9.72
C TRP A 68 -5.75 9.63 -10.08
N PHE A 69 -5.31 9.85 -11.32
CA PHE A 69 -5.29 11.15 -11.99
C PHE A 69 -4.73 12.28 -11.09
N PRO A 70 -3.52 12.10 -10.52
CA PRO A 70 -2.97 13.10 -9.60
C PRO A 70 -2.79 14.44 -10.34
N PRO A 71 -3.33 15.55 -9.79
CA PRO A 71 -3.17 16.87 -10.40
C PRO A 71 -1.75 17.42 -10.22
N ASP A 72 -1.06 16.98 -9.16
CA ASP A 72 0.29 17.40 -8.82
C ASP A 72 1.08 16.26 -8.14
N SER A 73 2.37 16.51 -7.87
CA SER A 73 3.24 15.54 -7.20
C SER A 73 2.88 15.30 -5.73
N ALA A 74 2.21 16.26 -5.06
CA ALA A 74 1.84 16.14 -3.65
C ALA A 74 0.67 15.16 -3.43
N ALA A 75 -0.22 15.05 -4.42
CA ALA A 75 -1.33 14.10 -4.44
C ALA A 75 -0.86 12.63 -4.44
N VAL A 76 0.32 12.35 -5.00
CA VAL A 76 0.93 11.02 -4.97
C VAL A 76 1.64 10.81 -3.64
N GLN A 77 1.11 9.92 -2.79
CA GLN A 77 1.69 9.65 -1.47
C GLN A 77 3.04 8.93 -1.57
N ASP A 78 3.92 9.23 -0.63
CA ASP A 78 5.24 8.59 -0.53
C ASP A 78 5.17 7.41 0.46
N THR A 79 4.69 6.26 -0.04
CA THR A 79 4.45 5.07 0.79
C THR A 79 5.40 3.93 0.42
N PRO A 80 5.80 3.08 1.38
CA PRO A 80 6.74 1.97 1.14
C PRO A 80 6.05 0.73 0.52
N ARG A 81 5.06 0.93 -0.35
CA ARG A 81 4.32 -0.14 -1.04
C ARG A 81 4.22 0.18 -2.52
N LEU A 82 4.32 -0.85 -3.36
CA LEU A 82 4.17 -0.67 -4.79
C LEU A 82 2.82 -0.02 -5.11
N THR A 83 2.87 1.10 -5.81
CA THR A 83 1.72 1.94 -6.12
C THR A 83 1.67 2.17 -7.62
N LEU A 84 0.55 1.78 -8.24
CA LEU A 84 0.26 2.14 -9.62
C LEU A 84 -0.36 3.54 -9.62
N VAL A 85 0.29 4.46 -10.32
CA VAL A 85 -0.19 5.83 -10.50
C VAL A 85 -0.78 5.95 -11.90
N ILE A 86 -2.11 6.04 -11.98
CA ILE A 86 -2.82 6.12 -13.25
C ILE A 86 -2.87 7.58 -13.67
N VAL A 87 -2.13 7.91 -14.73
CA VAL A 87 -2.13 9.26 -15.30
C VAL A 87 -3.45 9.49 -16.04
N ASP A 88 -3.92 10.75 -16.03
CA ASP A 88 -5.18 11.14 -16.64
C ASP A 88 -5.28 10.69 -18.11
N PRO A 89 -6.41 10.10 -18.56
CA PRO A 89 -6.57 9.69 -19.94
C PRO A 89 -6.58 10.84 -20.95
N VAL A 90 -6.67 12.10 -20.49
CA VAL A 90 -6.47 13.30 -21.33
C VAL A 90 -4.99 13.51 -21.66
N SER A 91 -4.08 13.09 -20.77
CA SER A 91 -2.64 13.19 -20.98
C SER A 91 -2.13 12.05 -21.88
N GLU A 92 -1.23 12.40 -22.81
CA GLU A 92 -0.69 11.46 -23.79
C GLU A 92 0.80 11.23 -23.58
N TRP A 93 1.20 9.96 -23.55
CA TRP A 93 2.62 9.59 -23.46
C TRP A 93 3.25 9.52 -24.84
N THR A 94 4.01 10.55 -25.21
CA THR A 94 4.78 10.61 -26.47
C THR A 94 6.19 10.04 -26.33
N GLY A 95 6.61 9.66 -25.12
CA GLY A 95 7.94 9.14 -24.82
C GLY A 95 9.01 10.20 -24.60
N ASN A 96 8.72 11.48 -24.86
CA ASN A 96 9.62 12.63 -24.69
C ASN A 96 8.81 13.89 -24.32
N GLY A 97 9.50 14.97 -23.93
CA GLY A 97 8.88 16.29 -23.71
C GLY A 97 8.22 16.45 -22.34
N PRO A 98 7.24 17.38 -22.21
CA PRO A 98 6.83 17.91 -20.91
C PRO A 98 6.23 16.86 -19.98
N ILE A 99 5.50 15.90 -20.52
CA ILE A 99 4.93 14.81 -19.69
C ILE A 99 6.02 13.91 -19.12
N ARG A 100 7.09 13.64 -19.87
CA ARG A 100 8.21 12.81 -19.39
C ARG A 100 9.01 13.53 -18.32
N GLU A 101 9.26 14.82 -18.52
CA GLU A 101 9.91 15.68 -17.52
C GLU A 101 9.08 15.77 -16.23
N GLN A 102 7.76 15.95 -16.36
CA GLN A 102 6.83 15.96 -15.23
C GLN A 102 6.83 14.65 -14.47
N ILE A 103 6.77 13.49 -15.16
CA ILE A 103 6.83 12.17 -14.52
C ILE A 103 8.19 11.95 -13.83
N ALA A 104 9.29 12.40 -14.43
CA ALA A 104 10.63 12.31 -13.83
C ALA A 104 10.74 13.16 -12.57
N GLU A 105 10.16 14.37 -12.58
CA GLU A 105 10.07 15.22 -11.41
C GLU A 105 9.18 14.58 -10.33
N TRP A 106 7.97 14.16 -10.67
CA TRP A 106 7.00 13.61 -9.72
C TRP A 106 7.44 12.27 -9.13
N THR A 107 8.28 11.51 -9.84
CA THR A 107 8.93 10.31 -9.31
C THR A 107 9.97 10.65 -8.24
N ARG A 108 10.67 11.77 -8.37
CA ARG A 108 11.73 12.19 -7.44
C ARG A 108 11.21 13.04 -6.29
N ARG A 109 10.16 13.83 -6.52
CA ARG A 109 9.65 14.84 -5.60
C ARG A 109 8.18 14.66 -5.27
N ARG A 110 7.82 15.07 -4.07
CA ARG A 110 6.47 15.23 -3.57
C ARG A 110 6.33 16.66 -3.05
N GLY A 111 5.62 17.51 -3.79
CA GLY A 111 5.67 18.96 -3.58
C GLY A 111 7.11 19.47 -3.67
N ASN A 112 7.59 20.10 -2.60
CA ASN A 112 8.94 20.68 -2.53
C ASN A 112 9.99 19.74 -1.88
N SER A 113 9.61 18.50 -1.53
CA SER A 113 10.51 17.56 -0.84
C SER A 113 10.82 16.36 -1.73
N ASP A 114 12.03 15.82 -1.60
CA ASP A 114 12.41 14.58 -2.27
C ASP A 114 11.68 13.38 -1.66
N ARG A 115 11.31 12.41 -2.51
CA ARG A 115 10.67 11.16 -2.07
C ARG A 115 11.68 10.23 -1.42
N LEU A 116 11.23 9.54 -0.36
CA LEU A 116 11.95 8.45 0.28
C LEU A 116 11.80 7.14 -0.49
N TYR A 117 10.66 6.93 -1.17
CA TYR A 117 10.34 5.65 -1.83
C TYR A 117 10.03 5.81 -3.33
N PRO A 118 10.91 6.46 -4.12
CA PRO A 118 10.64 6.74 -5.53
C PRO A 118 10.50 5.47 -6.39
N ALA A 119 11.13 4.35 -6.02
CA ALA A 119 11.01 3.10 -6.77
C ALA A 119 9.71 2.33 -6.50
N ALA A 120 8.93 2.75 -5.50
CA ALA A 120 7.60 2.19 -5.24
C ALA A 120 6.54 2.64 -6.26
N LEU A 121 6.83 3.67 -7.06
CA LEU A 121 5.90 4.22 -8.04
C LEU A 121 6.03 3.53 -9.41
N VAL A 122 4.90 3.18 -9.99
CA VAL A 122 4.76 2.71 -11.38
C VAL A 122 3.72 3.58 -12.06
N TRP A 123 4.13 4.39 -13.03
CA TRP A 123 3.23 5.28 -13.75
C TRP A 123 2.57 4.55 -14.92
N CYS A 124 1.25 4.53 -14.97
CA CYS A 124 0.47 3.92 -16.04
C CYS A 124 -0.05 5.02 -16.97
N LEU A 125 0.38 5.01 -18.23
CA LEU A 125 0.10 6.09 -19.17
C LEU A 125 -0.56 5.60 -20.47
N LYS A 126 -1.43 6.45 -21.01
CA LYS A 126 -2.10 6.25 -22.29
C LYS A 126 -1.16 6.58 -23.45
N LYS A 127 -1.19 5.77 -24.51
CA LYS A 127 -0.56 6.07 -25.80
C LYS A 127 -1.15 7.35 -26.43
N PRO A 128 -0.43 8.01 -27.34
CA PRO A 128 -0.96 9.14 -28.09
C PRO A 128 -2.15 8.72 -28.96
N GLY A 129 -3.14 9.60 -29.08
CA GLY A 129 -4.29 9.40 -29.95
C GLY A 129 -5.63 9.65 -29.25
N ARG A 130 -6.61 10.01 -30.08
CA ARG A 130 -7.98 10.37 -29.67
C ARG A 130 -8.95 9.19 -29.65
N GLU A 131 -8.47 7.97 -29.88
CA GLU A 131 -9.32 6.77 -30.04
C GLU A 131 -10.23 6.54 -28.83
N LEU A 132 -9.70 6.65 -27.62
CA LEU A 132 -10.50 6.48 -26.40
C LEU A 132 -11.62 7.52 -26.32
N ARG A 133 -11.29 8.79 -26.59
CA ARG A 133 -12.25 9.91 -26.62
C ARG A 133 -13.33 9.64 -27.67
N VAL A 134 -12.95 9.30 -28.89
CA VAL A 134 -13.85 9.02 -30.01
C VAL A 134 -14.81 7.87 -29.70
N LYS A 135 -14.32 6.79 -29.07
CA LYS A 135 -15.14 5.64 -28.69
C LYS A 135 -16.09 5.98 -27.53
N VAL A 136 -15.64 6.76 -26.55
CA VAL A 136 -16.50 7.23 -25.45
C VAL A 136 -17.57 8.21 -25.95
N GLU A 137 -17.22 9.14 -26.84
CA GLU A 137 -18.17 10.03 -27.51
C GLU A 137 -19.29 9.25 -28.21
N LEU A 138 -18.91 8.23 -28.98
CA LEU A 138 -19.88 7.39 -29.69
C LEU A 138 -20.77 6.61 -28.71
N TRP A 139 -20.19 6.06 -27.65
CA TRP A 139 -20.95 5.37 -26.61
C TRP A 139 -21.94 6.28 -25.88
N LEU A 140 -21.52 7.50 -25.52
CA LEU A 140 -22.38 8.49 -24.87
C LEU A 140 -23.52 8.95 -25.80
N ALA A 141 -23.22 9.16 -27.08
CA ALA A 141 -24.24 9.50 -28.07
C ALA A 141 -25.31 8.39 -28.18
N TRP A 142 -24.89 7.13 -28.27
CA TRP A 142 -25.82 5.99 -28.29
C TRP A 142 -26.65 5.90 -27.01
N ARG A 143 -26.03 6.09 -25.84
CA ARG A 143 -26.72 6.07 -24.54
C ARG A 143 -27.74 7.18 -24.41
N ARG A 144 -27.43 8.39 -24.90
CA ARG A 144 -28.38 9.52 -24.94
C ARG A 144 -29.57 9.23 -25.84
N VAL A 145 -29.33 8.69 -27.03
CA VAL A 145 -30.42 8.28 -27.94
C VAL A 145 -31.31 7.21 -27.32
N GLN A 146 -30.73 6.19 -26.68
CA GLN A 146 -31.49 5.16 -25.97
C GLN A 146 -32.38 5.75 -24.86
N MET A 147 -31.84 6.68 -24.08
CA MET A 147 -32.56 7.37 -23.01
C MET A 147 -33.73 8.21 -23.54
N GLU A 148 -33.47 9.05 -24.54
CA GLU A 148 -34.48 9.91 -25.15
C GLU A 148 -35.62 9.10 -25.80
N ILE A 149 -35.33 7.92 -26.37
CA ILE A 149 -36.36 7.01 -26.89
C ILE A 149 -37.18 6.41 -25.75
N SER A 150 -36.54 5.97 -24.66
CA SER A 150 -37.25 5.44 -23.50
C SER A 150 -38.16 6.47 -22.82
N GLU A 151 -37.79 7.75 -22.90
CA GLU A 151 -38.56 8.89 -22.38
C GLU A 151 -39.59 9.44 -23.38
N GLY A 152 -39.59 8.95 -24.62
CA GLY A 152 -40.50 9.40 -25.68
C GLY A 152 -40.21 10.80 -26.22
N THR A 153 -39.00 11.33 -26.04
CA THR A 153 -38.61 12.69 -26.44
C THR A 153 -38.07 12.76 -27.88
N ILE A 154 -37.63 11.65 -28.46
CA ILE A 154 -37.34 11.56 -29.90
C ILE A 154 -38.62 11.25 -30.67
N GLY A 155 -39.02 12.15 -31.56
CA GLY A 155 -40.13 11.93 -32.48
C GLY A 155 -39.79 10.90 -33.57
N GLY A 156 -40.58 9.83 -33.64
CA GLY A 156 -40.49 8.78 -34.66
C GLY A 156 -41.14 7.48 -34.18
N ASP A 157 -41.75 6.73 -35.09
CA ASP A 157 -42.21 5.37 -34.79
C ASP A 157 -40.98 4.45 -34.80
N PHE A 158 -40.48 4.10 -33.61
CA PHE A 158 -39.45 3.07 -33.45
C PHE A 158 -40.13 1.73 -33.23
N ASP A 159 -39.82 0.75 -34.08
CA ASP A 159 -40.34 -0.59 -33.89
C ASP A 159 -39.50 -1.37 -32.86
N ARG A 160 -39.93 -2.60 -32.54
CA ARG A 160 -39.22 -3.44 -31.57
C ARG A 160 -37.83 -3.87 -32.06
N ALA A 161 -37.61 -3.94 -33.38
CA ALA A 161 -36.31 -4.26 -33.94
C ALA A 161 -35.34 -3.08 -33.77
N ASP A 162 -35.81 -1.84 -34.04
CA ASP A 162 -35.03 -0.62 -33.81
C ASP A 162 -34.57 -0.51 -32.34
N LEU A 163 -35.45 -0.79 -31.38
CA LEU A 163 -35.10 -0.78 -29.95
C LEU A 163 -34.03 -1.82 -29.61
N THR A 164 -34.11 -3.01 -30.21
CA THR A 164 -33.14 -4.09 -29.99
C THR A 164 -31.78 -3.72 -30.60
N ASP A 165 -31.77 -3.15 -31.79
CA ASP A 165 -30.56 -2.69 -32.47
C ASP A 165 -29.87 -1.57 -31.68
N ILE A 166 -30.63 -0.63 -31.12
CA ILE A 166 -30.07 0.44 -30.27
C ILE A 166 -29.43 -0.13 -29.01
N GLN A 167 -30.09 -1.08 -28.34
CA GLN A 167 -29.51 -1.78 -27.19
C GLN A 167 -28.21 -2.49 -27.56
N GLY A 168 -28.18 -3.18 -28.71
CA GLY A 168 -26.98 -3.82 -29.24
C GLY A 168 -25.84 -2.82 -29.48
N ASN A 169 -26.13 -1.71 -30.17
CA ASN A 169 -25.15 -0.65 -30.45
C ASN A 169 -24.59 0.00 -29.19
N VAL A 170 -25.41 0.23 -28.15
CA VAL A 170 -24.95 0.75 -26.85
C VAL A 170 -23.96 -0.22 -26.20
N ALA A 171 -24.30 -1.51 -26.16
CA ALA A 171 -23.45 -2.53 -25.55
C ALA A 171 -22.13 -2.75 -26.33
N GLU A 172 -22.19 -2.72 -27.66
CA GLU A 172 -21.02 -2.81 -28.53
C GLU A 172 -20.10 -1.59 -28.37
N ALA A 173 -20.68 -0.38 -28.34
CA ALA A 173 -19.91 0.85 -28.15
C ALA A 173 -19.26 0.91 -26.76
N GLU A 174 -19.95 0.43 -25.71
CA GLU A 174 -19.38 0.29 -24.38
C GLU A 174 -18.18 -0.67 -24.37
N THR A 175 -18.35 -1.85 -24.98
CA THR A 175 -17.29 -2.88 -25.06
C THR A 175 -16.09 -2.34 -25.82
N THR A 176 -16.33 -1.67 -26.95
CA THR A 176 -15.29 -1.05 -27.77
C THR A 176 -14.53 0.05 -27.02
N ALA A 177 -15.22 0.86 -26.21
CA ALA A 177 -14.61 1.87 -25.36
C ALA A 177 -13.76 1.23 -24.25
N LYS A 178 -14.24 0.15 -23.62
CA LYS A 178 -13.46 -0.64 -22.64
C LYS A 178 -12.21 -1.24 -23.28
N ASP A 179 -12.33 -1.86 -24.45
CA ASP A 179 -11.18 -2.41 -25.17
C ASP A 179 -10.14 -1.33 -25.52
N GLU A 180 -10.57 -0.09 -25.80
CA GLU A 180 -9.61 1.00 -26.00
C GLU A 180 -8.93 1.48 -24.72
N VAL A 181 -9.54 1.34 -23.54
CA VAL A 181 -8.80 1.56 -22.28
C VAL A 181 -7.62 0.59 -22.20
N TRP A 182 -7.86 -0.69 -22.50
CA TRP A 182 -6.84 -1.75 -22.49
C TRP A 182 -5.77 -1.58 -23.57
N GLY A 183 -6.18 -1.20 -24.78
CA GLY A 183 -5.27 -0.90 -25.89
C GLY A 183 -4.61 0.47 -25.80
N GLY A 184 -5.15 1.36 -24.97
CA GLY A 184 -4.73 2.74 -24.78
C GLY A 184 -3.69 2.90 -23.67
N TYR A 185 -3.96 2.36 -22.48
CA TYR A 185 -3.02 2.31 -21.35
C TYR A 185 -1.94 1.25 -21.61
N ARG A 186 -0.98 1.65 -22.43
CA ARG A 186 0.05 0.78 -23.01
C ARG A 186 1.39 0.89 -22.31
N TYR A 187 1.66 2.00 -21.63
CA TYR A 187 3.00 2.27 -21.09
C TYR A 187 2.99 2.22 -19.57
N ALA A 188 3.92 1.44 -19.02
CA ALA A 188 4.30 1.49 -17.61
C ALA A 188 5.68 2.14 -17.49
N VAL A 189 5.81 3.16 -16.65
CA VAL A 189 7.08 3.88 -16.46
C VAL A 189 7.52 3.75 -15.02
N ILE A 190 8.78 3.35 -14.81
CA ILE A 190 9.38 3.10 -13.50
C ILE A 190 10.71 3.85 -13.35
N LEU A 191 11.14 4.05 -12.11
CA LEU A 191 12.47 4.57 -11.82
C LEU A 191 13.57 3.56 -12.23
N ASP A 192 14.54 3.97 -13.03
CA ASP A 192 15.76 3.18 -13.26
C ASP A 192 16.95 4.12 -13.28
N ARG A 193 17.80 4.05 -12.26
CA ARG A 193 18.94 4.96 -12.11
C ARG A 193 20.00 4.81 -13.20
N ASN A 194 19.92 3.74 -14.00
CA ASN A 194 20.82 3.53 -15.14
C ASN A 194 20.39 4.32 -16.39
N GLU A 195 19.14 4.78 -16.45
CA GLU A 195 18.63 5.62 -17.54
C GLU A 195 18.99 7.09 -17.31
N VAL A 196 19.12 7.88 -18.39
CA VAL A 196 19.62 9.27 -18.31
C VAL A 196 18.74 10.18 -17.45
N ASP A 197 17.42 10.04 -17.57
CA ASP A 197 16.42 10.79 -16.81
C ASP A 197 15.84 9.99 -15.63
N TRP A 198 16.49 8.88 -15.31
CA TRP A 198 16.07 7.87 -14.35
C TRP A 198 14.71 7.22 -14.63
N LEU A 199 14.21 7.27 -15.87
CA LEU A 199 12.94 6.65 -16.24
C LEU A 199 13.12 5.52 -17.24
N LYS A 200 12.65 4.33 -16.86
CA LYS A 200 12.50 3.20 -17.77
C LYS A 200 11.06 3.10 -18.24
N VAL A 201 10.89 3.01 -19.56
CA VAL A 201 9.59 2.79 -20.20
C VAL A 201 9.44 1.32 -20.55
N ILE A 202 8.31 0.74 -20.15
CA ILE A 202 7.90 -0.62 -20.45
C ILE A 202 6.66 -0.54 -21.33
N ASP A 203 6.74 -1.13 -22.51
CA ASP A 203 5.64 -1.21 -23.45
C ASP A 203 4.88 -2.53 -23.25
N LEU A 204 3.65 -2.43 -22.74
CA LEU A 204 2.78 -3.57 -22.46
C LEU A 204 2.22 -4.21 -23.74
N GLY A 205 2.34 -3.54 -24.90
CA GLY A 205 1.76 -3.95 -26.17
C GLY A 205 0.27 -3.64 -26.31
N ALA A 206 -0.37 -4.21 -27.33
CA ALA A 206 -1.82 -4.11 -27.50
C ALA A 206 -2.54 -5.12 -26.57
N GLY A 207 -3.47 -4.64 -25.74
CA GLY A 207 -4.31 -5.48 -24.88
C GLY A 207 -5.78 -5.34 -25.20
N HIS A 208 -6.59 -6.26 -24.67
CA HIS A 208 -8.04 -6.31 -24.83
C HIS A 208 -8.72 -6.74 -23.51
N SER A 209 -9.98 -6.36 -23.31
CA SER A 209 -10.69 -6.56 -22.04
C SER A 209 -11.13 -8.01 -21.76
N SER A 210 -11.04 -8.89 -22.77
CA SER A 210 -11.50 -10.28 -22.70
C SER A 210 -10.45 -11.31 -22.24
N SER A 211 -9.24 -10.89 -21.84
CA SER A 211 -8.13 -11.80 -21.50
C SER A 211 -8.28 -12.53 -20.16
N GLY A 212 -9.33 -12.27 -19.38
CA GLY A 212 -9.52 -12.83 -18.02
C GLY A 212 -8.56 -12.25 -16.97
N GLU A 213 -7.49 -11.56 -17.39
CA GLU A 213 -6.57 -10.79 -16.57
C GLU A 213 -7.19 -9.43 -16.20
N THR A 214 -6.49 -8.66 -15.38
CA THR A 214 -6.83 -7.28 -15.01
C THR A 214 -5.76 -6.33 -15.53
N LEU A 215 -6.10 -5.06 -15.78
CA LEU A 215 -5.12 -4.12 -16.35
C LEU A 215 -3.97 -3.86 -15.37
N SER A 216 -4.27 -3.79 -14.08
CA SER A 216 -3.28 -3.79 -12.99
C SER A 216 -2.42 -5.06 -13.00
N GLY A 217 -3.06 -6.23 -13.14
CA GLY A 217 -2.39 -7.53 -13.24
C GLY A 217 -1.40 -7.57 -14.40
N ARG A 218 -1.80 -7.08 -15.58
CA ARG A 218 -0.95 -7.00 -16.77
C ARG A 218 0.31 -6.17 -16.55
N VAL A 219 0.19 -5.01 -15.88
CA VAL A 219 1.36 -4.18 -15.53
C VAL A 219 2.31 -4.96 -14.62
N ILE A 220 1.78 -5.63 -13.59
CA ILE A 220 2.57 -6.43 -12.65
C ILE A 220 3.22 -7.64 -13.36
N THR A 221 2.50 -8.33 -14.24
CA THR A 221 2.99 -9.45 -15.03
C THR A 221 4.15 -9.02 -15.93
N ALA A 222 4.01 -7.88 -16.62
CA ALA A 222 5.08 -7.33 -17.47
C ALA A 222 6.33 -6.97 -16.65
N LEU A 223 6.16 -6.28 -15.52
CA LEU A 223 7.27 -5.93 -14.62
C LEU A 223 8.01 -7.17 -14.09
N LYS A 224 7.30 -8.26 -13.81
CA LYS A 224 7.91 -9.53 -13.40
C LYS A 224 8.64 -10.22 -14.54
N ALA A 225 8.04 -10.26 -15.73
CA ALA A 225 8.63 -10.90 -16.91
C ALA A 225 9.95 -10.25 -17.31
N GLU A 226 10.06 -8.92 -17.18
CA GLU A 226 11.28 -8.17 -17.46
C GLU A 226 12.26 -8.11 -16.27
N GLY A 227 11.92 -8.70 -15.12
CA GLY A 227 12.80 -8.76 -13.94
C GLY A 227 12.87 -7.47 -13.11
N TYR A 228 12.00 -6.49 -13.38
CA TYR A 228 11.92 -5.23 -12.64
C TYR A 228 11.14 -5.33 -11.32
N LEU A 229 10.35 -6.39 -11.15
CA LEU A 229 9.59 -6.69 -9.95
C LEU A 229 9.76 -8.16 -9.57
N SER A 230 9.99 -8.43 -8.28
CA SER A 230 10.04 -9.78 -7.74
C SER A 230 9.02 -9.97 -6.62
N GLU A 231 8.56 -11.21 -6.44
CA GLU A 231 7.69 -11.59 -5.31
C GLU A 231 8.49 -11.92 -4.04
N SER A 232 9.77 -12.22 -4.21
CA SER A 232 10.65 -12.66 -3.12
C SER A 232 12.09 -12.26 -3.39
N VAL A 233 12.89 -12.25 -2.33
CA VAL A 233 14.34 -12.12 -2.41
C VAL A 233 15.02 -13.39 -1.89
N GLY A 234 16.16 -13.76 -2.46
CA GLY A 234 17.00 -14.87 -1.98
C GLY A 234 18.25 -14.38 -1.26
N ALA A 235 18.81 -15.19 -0.36
CA ALA A 235 19.97 -14.80 0.45
C ALA A 235 21.18 -14.41 -0.41
N GLY A 236 21.52 -15.24 -1.41
CA GLY A 236 22.62 -14.94 -2.33
C GLY A 236 22.39 -13.70 -3.23
N TYR A 237 21.14 -13.24 -3.40
CA TYR A 237 20.90 -11.94 -4.05
C TYR A 237 21.31 -10.79 -3.11
N VAL A 238 20.89 -10.84 -1.84
CA VAL A 238 21.25 -9.84 -0.82
C VAL A 238 22.76 -9.79 -0.61
N GLU A 239 23.41 -10.94 -0.54
CA GLU A 239 24.87 -11.04 -0.35
C GLU A 239 25.65 -10.45 -1.54
N ARG A 240 25.24 -10.72 -2.78
CA ARG A 240 25.90 -10.15 -3.97
C ARG A 240 25.74 -8.64 -4.08
N HIS A 241 24.63 -8.10 -3.60
CA HIS A 241 24.35 -6.66 -3.60
C HIS A 241 24.69 -6.00 -2.25
N TRP A 242 25.53 -6.63 -1.43
CA TRP A 242 25.96 -6.05 -0.17
C TRP A 242 26.72 -4.73 -0.41
N PRO A 243 26.35 -3.62 0.24
CA PRO A 243 26.98 -2.32 0.02
C PRO A 243 28.48 -2.39 0.30
N PRO A 244 29.36 -1.90 -0.60
CA PRO A 244 30.81 -1.95 -0.41
C PRO A 244 31.27 -1.35 0.92
N ALA A 245 30.67 -0.23 1.34
CA ALA A 245 30.97 0.45 2.60
C ALA A 245 30.63 -0.37 3.87
N LEU A 246 29.82 -1.42 3.73
CA LEU A 246 29.38 -2.28 4.85
C LEU A 246 29.95 -3.70 4.75
N LYS A 247 30.82 -3.98 3.78
CA LYS A 247 31.44 -5.30 3.64
C LYS A 247 32.42 -5.57 4.77
N ASP A 248 33.25 -4.59 5.11
CA ASP A 248 34.25 -4.71 6.18
C ASP A 248 33.59 -4.84 7.55
N SER A 249 32.49 -4.11 7.78
CA SER A 249 31.71 -4.24 9.00
C SER A 249 30.89 -5.53 9.04
N GLY A 250 30.61 -6.16 7.89
CA GLY A 250 29.76 -7.34 7.76
C GLY A 250 28.35 -7.18 8.33
N ALA A 251 27.88 -5.95 8.53
CA ALA A 251 26.62 -5.63 9.18
C ALA A 251 25.85 -4.58 8.38
N TRP A 252 24.63 -4.93 7.96
CA TRP A 252 23.74 -4.06 7.20
C TRP A 252 22.52 -3.67 8.04
N PRO A 253 22.35 -2.40 8.42
CA PRO A 253 21.13 -1.94 9.07
C PRO A 253 19.88 -2.32 8.28
N LEU A 254 18.86 -2.88 8.94
CA LEU A 254 17.62 -3.29 8.29
C LEU A 254 16.84 -2.11 7.70
N SER A 255 16.93 -0.93 8.33
CA SER A 255 16.38 0.31 7.77
C SER A 255 16.99 0.66 6.41
N SER A 256 18.31 0.53 6.27
CA SER A 256 19.04 0.77 5.02
C SER A 256 18.81 -0.33 3.98
N LEU A 257 18.72 -1.59 4.40
CA LEU A 257 18.36 -2.70 3.52
C LEU A 257 16.98 -2.47 2.90
N ARG A 258 15.98 -2.19 3.75
CA ARG A 258 14.62 -1.85 3.31
C ARG A 258 14.61 -0.66 2.37
N LYS A 259 15.34 0.41 2.70
CA LYS A 259 15.47 1.60 1.83
C LYS A 259 16.00 1.25 0.44
N SER A 260 16.95 0.32 0.34
CA SER A 260 17.56 -0.07 -0.94
C SER A 260 16.56 -0.72 -1.90
N PHE A 261 15.52 -1.40 -1.38
CA PHE A 261 14.41 -1.91 -2.20
C PHE A 261 13.42 -0.82 -2.64
N LEU A 262 13.31 0.26 -1.87
CA LEU A 262 12.33 1.33 -2.08
C LEU A 262 12.88 2.52 -2.86
N ASP A 263 14.20 2.69 -2.91
CA ASP A 263 14.87 3.78 -3.60
C ASP A 263 15.36 3.41 -5.00
N GLY A 264 15.27 2.13 -5.38
CA GLY A 264 15.62 1.59 -6.69
C GLY A 264 17.05 1.05 -6.79
N SER A 265 17.76 0.91 -5.68
CA SER A 265 19.10 0.29 -5.66
C SER A 265 19.03 -1.23 -5.82
N LEU A 266 17.93 -1.86 -5.38
CA LEU A 266 17.63 -3.29 -5.53
C LEU A 266 16.34 -3.50 -6.33
N THR A 267 16.13 -4.72 -6.83
CA THR A 267 14.91 -5.11 -7.54
C THR A 267 13.67 -4.89 -6.67
N ARG A 268 12.63 -4.29 -7.23
CA ARG A 268 11.40 -3.94 -6.50
C ARG A 268 10.70 -5.18 -5.95
N LEU A 269 9.98 -4.97 -4.86
CA LEU A 269 9.07 -5.96 -4.27
C LEU A 269 7.66 -5.38 -4.19
N LEU A 270 6.64 -6.24 -4.32
CA LEU A 270 5.22 -5.82 -4.23
C LEU A 270 4.90 -5.25 -2.84
N ASP A 271 5.33 -5.97 -1.80
CA ASP A 271 5.26 -5.54 -0.39
C ASP A 271 6.63 -5.81 0.27
N PRO A 272 7.54 -4.81 0.24
CA PRO A 272 8.88 -4.96 0.80
C PRO A 272 8.86 -5.35 2.29
N ASP A 273 7.94 -4.79 3.08
CA ASP A 273 7.91 -5.03 4.52
C ASP A 273 7.50 -6.46 4.84
N ALA A 274 6.43 -6.95 4.22
CA ALA A 274 5.95 -8.31 4.46
C ALA A 274 6.95 -9.36 3.93
N VAL A 275 7.53 -9.13 2.75
CA VAL A 275 8.51 -10.04 2.14
C VAL A 275 9.78 -10.10 2.98
N LEU A 276 10.35 -8.95 3.37
CA LEU A 276 11.59 -8.92 4.14
C LEU A 276 11.43 -9.53 5.53
N ARG A 277 10.33 -9.24 6.25
CA ARG A 277 10.07 -9.89 7.55
C ARG A 277 10.01 -11.41 7.43
N LYS A 278 9.34 -11.93 6.40
CA LYS A 278 9.28 -13.38 6.15
C LYS A 278 10.65 -13.94 5.73
N LYS A 279 11.39 -13.26 4.87
CA LYS A 279 12.64 -13.81 4.31
C LYS A 279 13.80 -13.73 5.28
N ILE A 280 13.91 -12.66 6.06
CA ILE A 280 14.96 -12.53 7.08
C ILE A 280 14.82 -13.63 8.13
N THR A 281 13.60 -13.92 8.60
CA THR A 281 13.36 -15.05 9.53
C THR A 281 13.78 -16.39 8.93
N GLU A 282 13.45 -16.65 7.66
CA GLU A 282 13.91 -17.85 6.94
C GLU A 282 15.44 -17.92 6.80
N PHE A 283 16.12 -16.80 6.49
CA PHE A 283 17.57 -16.76 6.32
C PHE A 283 18.32 -17.00 7.63
N VAL A 284 17.83 -16.44 8.73
CA VAL A 284 18.41 -16.62 10.07
C VAL A 284 18.24 -18.06 10.53
N ALA A 285 17.06 -18.65 10.31
CA ALA A 285 16.79 -20.05 10.64
C ALA A 285 17.68 -21.03 9.87
N ARG A 286 17.98 -20.73 8.60
CA ARG A 286 18.88 -21.55 7.76
C ARG A 286 20.36 -21.32 8.04
N GLY A 287 20.71 -20.26 8.76
CA GLY A 287 22.11 -19.89 9.00
C GLY A 287 22.80 -19.26 7.78
N ASP A 288 22.03 -18.72 6.85
CA ASP A 288 22.55 -17.95 5.71
C ASP A 288 23.00 -16.54 6.17
N PHE A 289 22.25 -15.95 7.09
CA PHE A 289 22.56 -14.68 7.74
C PHE A 289 22.35 -14.76 9.26
N GLY A 290 22.94 -13.83 10.00
CA GLY A 290 22.55 -13.55 11.38
C GLY A 290 21.67 -12.31 11.47
N LEU A 291 20.90 -12.21 12.56
CA LEU A 291 20.22 -10.98 12.95
C LEU A 291 20.86 -10.48 14.24
N ALA A 292 21.05 -9.18 14.38
CA ALA A 292 21.53 -8.61 15.63
C ALA A 292 20.81 -7.31 15.95
N SER A 293 20.66 -7.02 17.24
CA SER A 293 20.04 -5.79 17.74
C SER A 293 20.94 -5.06 18.72
N ASN A 294 20.82 -3.73 18.71
CA ASN A 294 21.48 -2.79 19.62
C ASN A 294 23.00 -2.94 19.59
N LEU A 295 23.61 -2.31 18.59
CA LEU A 295 25.06 -2.17 18.52
C LEU A 295 25.54 -1.35 19.71
N LYS A 296 26.39 -1.96 20.55
CA LYS A 296 27.01 -1.32 21.69
C LYS A 296 28.26 -0.54 21.25
N PRO A 297 28.71 0.46 22.04
CA PRO A 297 29.92 1.22 21.74
C PRO A 297 31.20 0.37 21.65
N ASP A 298 31.19 -0.82 22.26
CA ASP A 298 32.27 -1.81 22.22
C ASP A 298 32.33 -2.63 20.92
N GLY A 299 31.41 -2.40 19.98
CA GLY A 299 31.32 -3.13 18.71
C GLY A 299 30.61 -4.48 18.80
N THR A 300 30.11 -4.87 19.99
CA THR A 300 29.26 -6.04 20.19
C THR A 300 27.79 -5.69 20.03
N TYR A 301 26.93 -6.71 20.02
CA TYR A 301 25.48 -6.53 19.95
C TYR A 301 24.84 -7.05 21.23
N GLU A 302 23.75 -6.43 21.66
CA GLU A 302 23.01 -6.89 22.83
C GLU A 302 22.36 -8.26 22.61
N ARG A 303 21.82 -8.50 21.41
CA ARG A 303 21.28 -9.79 21.00
C ARG A 303 21.78 -10.16 19.61
N VAL A 304 22.09 -11.44 19.42
CA VAL A 304 22.51 -12.01 18.15
C VAL A 304 21.80 -13.34 17.95
N TRP A 305 21.09 -13.48 16.84
CA TRP A 305 20.43 -14.69 16.40
C TRP A 305 21.14 -15.25 15.17
N PHE A 306 21.44 -16.55 15.18
CA PHE A 306 22.06 -17.24 14.05
C PHE A 306 21.74 -18.73 14.10
N SER A 307 21.24 -19.30 12.99
CA SER A 307 20.76 -20.69 12.93
C SER A 307 19.69 -20.99 13.99
N GLU A 308 18.76 -20.06 14.18
CA GLU A 308 17.68 -20.11 15.17
C GLU A 308 16.35 -19.68 14.55
N GLN A 309 15.24 -20.21 15.07
CA GLN A 309 13.90 -19.76 14.69
C GLN A 309 13.59 -18.45 15.40
N ILE A 310 13.24 -17.43 14.63
CA ILE A 310 12.83 -16.12 15.15
C ILE A 310 11.43 -15.78 14.64
N GLU A 311 10.65 -15.08 15.46
CA GLU A 311 9.34 -14.60 15.07
C GLU A 311 9.46 -13.37 14.15
N LYS A 312 8.40 -13.09 13.36
CA LYS A 312 8.42 -11.96 12.40
C LYS A 312 8.47 -10.61 13.12
N GLU A 313 8.04 -10.58 14.36
CA GLU A 313 7.95 -9.44 15.27
C GLU A 313 9.33 -8.97 15.74
N GLU A 314 10.33 -9.85 15.75
CA GLU A 314 11.73 -9.52 16.06
C GLU A 314 12.42 -8.77 14.91
N VAL A 315 11.86 -8.82 13.69
CA VAL A 315 12.37 -8.10 12.52
C VAL A 315 11.80 -6.69 12.49
N SER A 316 12.47 -5.75 13.16
CA SER A 316 12.18 -4.30 13.06
C SER A 316 13.12 -3.62 12.05
N PHE A 317 12.57 -2.72 11.23
CA PHE A 317 13.33 -1.95 10.22
C PHE A 317 13.91 -0.65 10.79
N GLU A 318 14.47 -0.73 11.99
CA GLU A 318 15.11 0.38 12.69
C GLU A 318 16.62 0.42 12.41
N HIS A 319 17.26 1.53 12.73
CA HIS A 319 18.71 1.70 12.54
C HIS A 319 19.56 0.83 13.49
N GLN A 320 18.99 0.37 14.61
CA GLN A 320 19.69 -0.43 15.61
C GLN A 320 19.57 -1.94 15.38
N VAL A 321 18.90 -2.37 14.31
CA VAL A 321 18.75 -3.79 13.94
C VAL A 321 19.54 -4.04 12.66
N TYR A 322 20.35 -5.09 12.66
CA TYR A 322 21.33 -5.36 11.62
C TYR A 322 21.19 -6.79 11.09
N LEU A 323 21.24 -6.94 9.77
CA LEU A 323 21.52 -8.21 9.11
C LEU A 323 23.04 -8.42 9.09
N LEU A 324 23.50 -9.58 9.55
CA LEU A 324 24.91 -9.94 9.64
C LEU A 324 25.27 -10.98 8.59
N LEU A 325 26.45 -10.82 7.98
CA LEU A 325 27.05 -11.87 7.16
C LEU A 325 27.30 -13.14 7.99
N LYS A 326 27.23 -14.29 7.34
CA LYS A 326 27.37 -15.62 7.94
C LYS A 326 28.60 -15.75 8.85
N ASP A 327 29.77 -15.34 8.35
CA ASP A 327 31.03 -15.49 9.08
C ASP A 327 31.06 -14.62 10.34
N LYS A 328 30.53 -13.38 10.25
CA LYS A 328 30.44 -12.46 11.39
C LYS A 328 29.45 -12.97 12.43
N ALA A 329 28.27 -13.42 12.01
CA ALA A 329 27.26 -13.98 12.89
C ALA A 329 27.78 -15.20 13.64
N ARG A 330 28.52 -16.08 12.96
CA ARG A 330 29.16 -17.24 13.56
C ARG A 330 30.24 -16.84 14.58
N ALA A 331 31.10 -15.88 14.24
CA ALA A 331 32.15 -15.41 15.15
C ALA A 331 31.58 -14.81 16.45
N LEU A 332 30.52 -14.01 16.34
CA LEU A 332 29.85 -13.39 17.50
C LEU A 332 29.11 -14.38 18.39
N LYS A 333 28.62 -15.49 17.83
CA LYS A 333 27.97 -16.55 18.61
C LYS A 333 28.97 -17.52 19.24
N VAL A 334 30.16 -17.65 18.66
CA VAL A 334 31.27 -18.47 19.19
C VAL A 334 32.03 -17.73 20.29
N GLN A 335 32.06 -16.39 20.27
CA GLN A 335 32.49 -15.63 21.44
C GLN A 335 31.40 -15.71 22.52
N PRO A 336 31.62 -16.40 23.65
CA PRO A 336 30.70 -16.32 24.75
C PRO A 336 30.77 -14.88 25.27
N GLY A 337 29.64 -14.18 25.29
CA GLY A 337 29.52 -13.04 26.18
C GLY A 337 29.94 -13.48 27.60
N PRO A 338 30.68 -12.68 28.37
CA PRO A 338 30.88 -12.93 29.79
C PRO A 338 29.50 -12.85 30.46
N GLY A 339 28.84 -14.00 30.61
CA GLY A 339 27.44 -14.07 31.03
C GLY A 339 26.78 -15.44 30.87
N ALA A 340 27.49 -16.47 30.43
CA ALA A 340 27.02 -17.85 30.53
C ALA A 340 27.52 -18.48 31.85
N GLY A 341 26.83 -18.16 32.94
CA GLY A 341 26.74 -19.02 34.12
C GLY A 341 25.26 -19.00 34.49
N THR A 342 24.47 -20.03 34.19
CA THR A 342 24.41 -21.19 35.06
C THR A 342 23.72 -22.33 34.30
N ILE A 343 24.47 -23.39 34.01
CA ILE A 343 23.90 -24.74 33.87
C ILE A 343 23.84 -25.28 35.30
N LEU A 344 22.65 -25.52 35.84
CA LEU A 344 22.48 -26.36 37.02
C LEU A 344 22.05 -27.76 36.54
N PRO A 345 22.83 -28.82 36.81
CA PRO A 345 22.30 -30.17 36.97
C PRO A 345 21.54 -30.28 38.31
N PRO A 346 20.64 -31.26 38.46
CA PRO A 346 19.76 -31.37 39.62
C PRO A 346 20.51 -31.99 40.79
N GLU A 347 20.74 -31.22 41.85
CA GLU A 347 21.27 -31.75 43.10
C GLU A 347 20.19 -31.69 44.18
N SER A 348 19.95 -32.87 44.74
CA SER A 348 18.97 -33.16 45.77
C SER A 348 19.63 -32.89 47.11
N GLU A 349 19.21 -31.84 47.83
CA GLU A 349 19.53 -31.72 49.25
C GLU A 349 18.28 -31.40 50.08
N LEU A 350 17.95 -32.42 50.88
CA LEU A 350 17.06 -32.40 52.02
C LEU A 350 17.58 -31.37 53.04
N TYR A 351 16.69 -30.51 53.56
CA TYR A 351 16.91 -29.90 54.88
C TYR A 351 15.66 -30.07 55.79
N PRO A 352 15.86 -30.23 57.11
CA PRO A 352 14.88 -30.77 58.06
C PRO A 352 13.97 -29.68 58.69
N PRO A 353 12.97 -30.05 59.52
CA PRO A 353 11.84 -29.20 59.89
C PRO A 353 12.11 -28.33 61.14
N PRO A 354 11.42 -27.17 61.29
CA PRO A 354 11.28 -26.50 62.58
C PRO A 354 10.08 -27.03 63.38
N GLY A 355 10.30 -27.21 64.68
CA GLY A 355 9.46 -27.93 65.63
C GLY A 355 8.11 -27.33 66.06
N ALA A 356 7.39 -28.19 66.78
CA ALA A 356 6.11 -28.04 67.50
C ALA A 356 6.08 -26.84 68.45
N GLY A 357 4.94 -26.22 68.81
CA GLY A 357 3.49 -26.42 68.62
C GLY A 357 2.80 -25.25 69.37
N PRO A 358 1.55 -25.34 69.90
CA PRO A 358 0.59 -26.44 69.77
C PRO A 358 -0.92 -26.02 69.66
N ILE A 359 -1.80 -27.04 69.52
CA ILE A 359 -3.25 -27.11 69.90
C ILE A 359 -4.24 -26.41 68.93
N SER A 360 -5.35 -26.96 68.38
CA SER A 360 -6.07 -28.25 68.47
C SER A 360 -7.14 -28.37 67.36
N GLN A 361 -7.27 -29.58 66.78
CA GLN A 361 -8.51 -30.36 66.47
C GLN A 361 -9.61 -29.84 65.48
N PRO A 362 -10.49 -30.72 64.91
CA PRO A 362 -10.49 -31.04 63.46
C PRO A 362 -11.84 -30.89 62.70
N GLU A 363 -11.73 -30.72 61.35
CA GLU A 363 -12.68 -31.03 60.24
C GLU A 363 -14.11 -30.41 60.24
N PRO A 364 -14.86 -30.29 59.10
CA PRO A 364 -14.77 -31.07 57.85
C PRO A 364 -14.95 -30.19 56.55
N PRO A 365 -15.31 -30.74 55.36
CA PRO A 365 -14.75 -30.32 54.08
C PRO A 365 -15.36 -29.01 53.53
N THR A 366 -14.61 -28.23 52.74
CA THR A 366 -15.19 -27.09 52.00
C THR A 366 -14.88 -27.16 50.51
N GLU A 367 -16.00 -27.32 49.80
CA GLU A 367 -16.37 -27.06 48.41
C GLU A 367 -15.44 -26.30 47.45
N PRO A 368 -15.58 -26.54 46.12
CA PRO A 368 -14.95 -25.75 45.09
C PRO A 368 -15.39 -24.27 45.19
N PRO A 369 -14.50 -23.29 44.94
CA PRO A 369 -14.86 -21.90 45.11
C PRO A 369 -15.92 -21.44 44.09
N PRO A 370 -16.88 -20.60 44.51
CA PRO A 370 -18.00 -20.17 43.69
C PRO A 370 -17.58 -19.22 42.55
N ALA A 371 -18.30 -19.34 41.44
CA ALA A 371 -18.29 -18.37 40.35
C ALA A 371 -18.75 -17.00 40.88
N GLY A 372 -17.90 -15.98 40.75
CA GLY A 372 -18.29 -14.57 40.97
C GLY A 372 -17.45 -13.73 41.94
N ALA A 373 -16.31 -14.19 42.44
CA ALA A 373 -15.45 -13.37 43.31
C ALA A 373 -14.70 -12.27 42.53
N ILE A 374 -15.05 -11.01 42.75
CA ILE A 374 -14.33 -9.84 42.24
C ILE A 374 -12.98 -9.75 42.96
N ARG A 375 -11.87 -9.86 42.21
CA ARG A 375 -10.50 -9.66 42.72
C ARG A 375 -9.95 -8.32 42.26
N THR A 376 -9.55 -7.47 43.20
CA THR A 376 -8.88 -6.20 42.91
C THR A 376 -7.37 -6.43 42.83
N PHE A 377 -6.76 -6.08 41.69
CA PHE A 377 -5.31 -6.13 41.49
C PHE A 377 -4.70 -4.74 41.65
N ARG A 378 -3.68 -4.60 42.51
CA ARG A 378 -2.88 -3.38 42.66
C ARG A 378 -1.53 -3.60 41.99
N ILE A 379 -1.26 -2.85 40.92
CA ILE A 379 -0.02 -2.95 40.14
C ILE A 379 0.76 -1.65 40.38
N SER A 380 1.97 -1.75 40.94
CA SER A 380 2.87 -0.61 41.18
C SER A 380 4.31 -1.01 40.92
N GLY A 381 5.07 -0.17 40.21
CA GLY A 381 6.49 -0.37 39.91
C GLY A 381 7.04 0.79 39.07
N GLU A 382 8.36 0.96 39.08
CA GLU A 382 9.05 1.93 38.22
C GLU A 382 9.06 1.41 36.77
N VAL A 383 8.65 2.26 35.82
CA VAL A 383 8.58 1.89 34.40
C VAL A 383 9.48 2.82 33.58
N PRO A 384 10.50 2.28 32.88
CA PRO A 384 11.35 3.05 31.99
C PRO A 384 10.55 3.71 30.84
N PRO A 385 10.90 4.96 30.43
CA PRO A 385 10.18 5.72 29.40
C PRO A 385 10.00 4.96 28.07
N GLU A 386 10.91 4.05 27.73
CA GLU A 386 10.99 3.32 26.47
C GLU A 386 9.84 2.32 26.29
N ILE A 387 9.18 1.92 27.38
CA ILE A 387 8.11 0.90 27.38
C ILE A 387 6.73 1.55 27.58
N TRP A 388 6.64 2.86 27.79
CA TRP A 388 5.37 3.55 28.07
C TRP A 388 4.32 3.33 26.97
N ASN A 389 4.74 3.37 25.71
CA ASN A 389 3.85 3.14 24.58
C ASN A 389 3.35 1.68 24.54
N ARG A 390 4.19 0.72 24.98
CA ARG A 390 3.81 -0.70 25.11
C ARG A 390 2.85 -0.94 26.27
N ILE A 391 2.99 -0.22 27.38
CA ILE A 391 2.01 -0.26 28.49
C ILE A 391 0.67 0.32 28.03
N GLY A 392 0.70 1.47 27.35
CA GLY A 392 -0.50 2.11 26.80
C GLY A 392 -1.27 1.20 25.85
N ILE A 393 -0.57 0.44 25.00
CA ILE A 393 -1.19 -0.43 23.99
C ILE A 393 -1.52 -1.84 24.53
N LYS A 394 -0.76 -2.40 25.48
CA LYS A 394 -0.97 -3.79 25.95
C LYS A 394 -1.65 -3.89 27.31
N VAL A 395 -1.36 -3.00 28.24
CA VAL A 395 -1.82 -3.11 29.64
C VAL A 395 -3.14 -2.38 29.82
N ILE A 396 -3.29 -1.16 29.31
CA ILE A 396 -4.52 -0.37 29.44
C ILE A 396 -5.74 -1.09 28.81
N PRO A 397 -5.66 -1.71 27.61
CA PRO A 397 -6.80 -2.44 27.04
C PRO A 397 -7.18 -3.68 27.86
N LYS A 398 -6.21 -4.37 28.47
CA LYS A 398 -6.47 -5.50 29.38
C LYS A 398 -7.00 -5.07 30.75
N LEU A 399 -6.70 -3.86 31.21
CA LEU A 399 -7.26 -3.33 32.45
C LEU A 399 -8.67 -2.75 32.23
N ARG A 400 -8.99 -2.30 31.01
CA ARG A 400 -10.34 -1.86 30.62
C ARG A 400 -11.37 -3.02 30.59
N SER A 401 -10.92 -4.28 30.54
CA SER A 401 -11.82 -5.44 30.70
C SER A 401 -12.22 -5.69 32.17
N GLY A 402 -11.64 -4.97 33.14
CA GLY A 402 -12.10 -4.97 34.53
C GLY A 402 -13.07 -3.82 34.83
N SER A 403 -14.00 -4.02 35.76
CA SER A 403 -14.90 -2.99 36.29
C SER A 403 -14.18 -2.08 37.31
N ASP A 404 -14.47 -0.77 37.30
CA ASP A 404 -13.95 0.26 38.22
C ASP A 404 -12.42 0.51 38.21
N LEU A 405 -11.84 0.67 37.01
CA LEU A 405 -10.44 1.06 36.85
C LEU A 405 -10.15 2.48 37.38
N LYS A 406 -9.38 2.58 38.46
CA LYS A 406 -8.78 3.84 38.96
C LYS A 406 -7.29 3.88 38.62
N VAL A 407 -6.88 4.88 37.84
CA VAL A 407 -5.47 5.07 37.45
C VAL A 407 -4.92 6.29 38.18
N ASN A 408 -3.92 6.07 39.03
CA ASN A 408 -3.14 7.13 39.68
C ASN A 408 -1.77 7.16 39.01
N VAL A 409 -1.39 8.30 38.42
CA VAL A 409 -0.10 8.47 37.77
C VAL A 409 0.73 9.47 38.56
N SER A 410 1.97 9.09 38.91
CA SER A 410 2.95 9.97 39.53
C SER A 410 4.15 10.03 38.59
N PHE A 411 4.51 11.24 38.18
CA PHE A 411 5.72 11.50 37.40
C PHE A 411 6.67 12.30 38.30
N VAL A 412 7.91 11.80 38.43
CA VAL A 412 8.99 12.52 39.10
C VAL A 412 10.06 12.78 38.06
N VAL A 413 10.42 14.04 37.87
CA VAL A 413 11.44 14.46 36.92
C VAL A 413 12.34 15.49 37.58
N THR A 414 13.65 15.29 37.49
CA THR A 414 14.65 16.24 37.99
C THR A 414 15.09 17.10 36.82
N VAL A 415 14.93 18.42 36.95
CA VAL A 415 15.28 19.40 35.91
C VAL A 415 16.26 20.42 36.49
N ASP A 416 17.13 20.96 35.64
CA ASP A 416 18.06 22.03 36.00
C ASP A 416 17.30 23.28 36.47
N GLU A 417 17.74 23.90 37.56
CA GLU A 417 17.07 25.04 38.21
C GLU A 417 16.84 26.22 37.26
N ARG A 418 17.71 26.39 36.25
CA ARG A 418 17.57 27.45 35.22
C ARG A 418 16.43 27.23 34.24
N GLN A 419 15.90 26.00 34.15
CA GLN A 419 14.84 25.60 33.22
C GLN A 419 13.55 25.21 33.94
N ALA A 420 13.56 25.13 35.28
CA ALA A 420 12.43 24.67 36.08
C ALA A 420 11.17 25.52 35.87
N ASP A 421 11.29 26.85 35.85
CA ASP A 421 10.15 27.76 35.68
C ASP A 421 9.50 27.64 34.29
N ASN A 422 10.31 27.59 33.23
CA ASN A 422 9.81 27.41 31.86
C ASN A 422 9.17 26.03 31.68
N PHE A 423 9.81 24.98 32.21
CA PHE A 423 9.30 23.62 32.15
C PHE A 423 7.97 23.47 32.91
N GLN A 424 7.82 24.16 34.05
CA GLN A 424 6.56 24.18 34.80
C GLN A 424 5.43 24.89 34.03
N VAL A 425 5.73 25.99 33.33
CA VAL A 425 4.74 26.72 32.51
C VAL A 425 4.31 25.87 31.31
N GLU A 426 5.25 25.22 30.62
CA GLU A 426 4.95 24.31 29.50
C GLU A 426 4.11 23.11 29.95
N LEU A 427 4.42 22.49 31.09
CA LEU A 427 3.63 21.40 31.66
C LEU A 427 2.21 21.85 32.01
N LYS A 428 2.02 23.04 32.57
CA LYS A 428 0.68 23.60 32.83
C LYS A 428 -0.10 23.81 31.54
N GLN A 429 0.56 24.30 30.48
CA GLN A 429 -0.07 24.48 29.17
C GLN A 429 -0.52 23.14 28.57
N ILE A 430 0.37 22.14 28.54
CA ILE A 430 0.07 20.79 28.02
C ILE A 430 -1.07 20.12 28.81
N LEU A 431 -1.07 20.25 30.14
CA LEU A 431 -2.16 19.71 30.97
C LEU A 431 -3.50 20.44 30.76
N THR A 432 -3.46 21.72 30.38
CA THR A 432 -4.64 22.51 30.04
C THR A 432 -5.19 22.09 28.68
N ASP A 433 -4.33 21.92 27.68
CA ASP A 433 -4.70 21.47 26.33
C ASP A 433 -5.29 20.05 26.35
N LEU A 434 -4.87 19.21 27.30
CA LEU A 434 -5.40 17.87 27.53
C LEU A 434 -6.65 17.83 28.44
N ASN A 435 -7.16 18.96 28.92
CA ASN A 435 -8.30 19.06 29.84
C ASN A 435 -8.11 18.30 31.18
N LEU A 436 -6.86 18.12 31.63
CA LEU A 436 -6.51 17.34 32.84
C LEU A 436 -6.21 18.21 34.07
N TYR A 437 -6.23 19.55 33.92
CA TYR A 437 -5.86 20.52 34.95
C TYR A 437 -6.65 20.38 36.28
N ALA A 438 -7.92 19.97 36.22
CA ALA A 438 -8.76 19.79 37.42
C ALA A 438 -8.47 18.49 38.20
N ARG A 439 -7.73 17.54 37.61
CA ARG A 439 -7.51 16.19 38.17
C ARG A 439 -6.06 15.90 38.54
N ILE A 440 -5.10 16.66 38.02
CA ILE A 440 -3.67 16.47 38.24
C ILE A 440 -3.09 17.76 38.83
N ARG A 441 -2.52 17.71 40.03
CA ARG A 441 -1.83 18.85 40.66
C ARG A 441 -0.33 18.71 40.45
N ILE A 442 0.32 19.83 40.12
CA ILE A 442 1.77 19.93 40.08
C ILE A 442 2.22 20.45 41.45
N GLU A 443 2.89 19.63 42.24
CA GLU A 443 3.54 20.04 43.49
C GLU A 443 5.04 20.23 43.24
N PRO A 444 5.66 21.33 43.71
CA PRO A 444 7.11 21.45 43.70
C PRO A 444 7.69 20.43 44.69
N GLY A 445 8.66 19.63 44.22
CA GLY A 445 9.36 18.61 45.00
C GLY A 445 10.56 19.15 45.75
#